data_AF-R1DYH6-F1
#
_entry.id   AF-R1DYH6-F1
#
_cell.length_a   1.000
_cell.length_b   1.000
_cell.length_c   1.000
_cell.angle_alpha   90.00
_cell.angle_beta   90.00
_cell.angle_gamma   90.00
#
_symmetry.space_group_name_H-M   'P 1'
#
loop_
_entity.id
_entity.type
_entity.pdbx_description
1 polymer ?
#
loop_
_entity_poly.entity_id
_entity_poly.type
_entity_poly.pdbx_seq_one_letter_code
_entity_poly.pdbx_strand_id
1 'polypeptide(L)'
;MSSLWLVKVPRHLAESWQQQPSGHSLGVVEPGVKDAMGRDTYTLRTSAAPGGAGPSSGEAGGDVEYKLTLGAPTGGMYSFAPGGPDAPAGEMALEGRVTAKGDVSAAGLSAGYKQLVRSRQEAASVRAEVEAVDVDHLNQPLKKASEIHRQKQGIRDGKRERAEQKQKAAKAQKKLSREELRDLVFEKFELQPHWHKADLASETGQRPTDLAPVLDELCEREKFGPHKMEYKLKPQYGGGAR
;
A
#
# COMPACT_ATOMS: atom_id res chain seq x y z
N MET A 1 27.77 -23.57 35.59
CA MET A 1 27.18 -22.99 34.37
C MET A 1 27.37 -23.98 33.25
N SER A 2 26.28 -24.46 32.65
CA SER A 2 26.36 -25.44 31.57
C SER A 2 26.93 -24.80 30.30
N SER A 3 27.76 -25.55 29.57
CA SER A 3 28.23 -25.15 28.24
C SER A 3 27.27 -25.74 27.21
N LEU A 4 26.73 -24.88 26.34
CA LEU A 4 25.69 -25.25 25.38
C LEU A 4 26.19 -25.06 23.96
N TRP A 5 25.62 -25.84 23.03
CA TRP A 5 25.85 -25.67 21.59
C TRP A 5 24.58 -25.17 20.92
N LEU A 6 24.72 -24.16 20.07
CA LEU A 6 23.63 -23.66 19.26
C LEU A 6 23.76 -24.18 17.83
N VAL A 7 22.82 -25.02 17.42
CA VAL A 7 22.85 -25.67 16.12
C VAL A 7 21.65 -25.26 15.27
N LYS A 8 21.89 -24.72 14.08
CA LYS A 8 20.86 -24.42 13.09
C LYS A 8 20.52 -25.69 12.30
N VAL A 9 19.26 -26.10 12.36
CA VAL A 9 18.77 -27.34 11.72
C VAL A 9 17.85 -27.01 10.55
N PRO A 10 17.94 -27.72 9.41
CA PRO A 10 16.99 -27.59 8.30
C PRO A 10 15.55 -27.92 8.73
N ARG A 11 14.58 -27.21 8.13
CA ARG A 11 13.17 -27.29 8.54
C ARG A 11 12.56 -28.69 8.45
N HIS A 12 12.86 -29.47 7.41
CA HIS A 12 12.32 -30.84 7.31
C HIS A 12 12.86 -31.75 8.42
N LEU A 13 14.11 -31.55 8.83
CA LEU A 13 14.72 -32.35 9.88
C LEU A 13 14.07 -31.99 11.23
N ALA A 14 13.83 -30.70 11.49
CA ALA A 14 13.07 -30.25 12.66
C ALA A 14 11.62 -30.80 12.66
N GLU A 15 10.93 -30.76 11.52
CA GLU A 15 9.57 -31.33 11.37
C GLU A 15 9.57 -32.84 11.62
N SER A 16 10.58 -33.57 11.10
CA SER A 16 10.71 -35.00 11.34
C SER A 16 10.92 -35.33 12.82
N TRP A 17 11.70 -34.52 13.55
CA TRP A 17 11.93 -34.71 14.98
C TRP A 17 10.71 -34.37 15.84
N GLN A 18 9.90 -33.39 15.43
CA GLN A 18 8.64 -33.05 16.11
C GLN A 18 7.58 -34.15 15.97
N GLN A 19 7.63 -34.93 14.89
CA GLN A 19 6.71 -36.05 14.67
C GLN A 19 7.08 -37.30 15.48
N GLN A 20 8.30 -37.37 16.04
CA GLN A 20 8.74 -38.50 16.86
C GLN A 20 8.25 -38.34 18.32
N PRO A 21 7.82 -39.45 18.96
CA PRO A 21 7.43 -39.43 20.36
C PRO A 21 8.60 -39.06 21.28
N SER A 22 8.31 -38.33 22.36
CA SER A 22 9.32 -37.90 23.34
C SER A 22 10.07 -39.10 23.94
N GLY A 23 11.40 -39.02 23.98
CA GLY A 23 12.27 -40.06 24.56
C GLY A 23 12.92 -41.03 23.57
N HIS A 24 12.71 -40.87 22.26
CA HIS A 24 13.38 -41.69 21.25
C HIS A 24 14.70 -41.06 20.80
N SER A 25 15.71 -41.90 20.57
CA SER A 25 16.99 -41.45 20.01
C SER A 25 16.77 -41.01 18.56
N LEU A 26 17.05 -39.74 18.28
CA LEU A 26 16.86 -39.12 16.95
C LEU A 26 18.03 -39.40 15.99
N GLY A 27 19.14 -39.93 16.51
CA GLY A 27 20.34 -40.22 15.74
C GLY A 27 21.60 -40.21 16.59
N VAL A 28 22.72 -40.53 15.94
CA VAL A 28 24.06 -40.52 16.54
C VAL A 28 24.88 -39.42 15.89
N VAL A 29 25.57 -38.62 16.71
CA VAL A 29 26.52 -37.60 16.26
C VAL A 29 27.92 -38.14 16.45
N GLU A 30 28.61 -38.39 15.35
CA GLU A 30 29.99 -38.88 15.32
C GLU A 30 30.95 -37.69 15.06
N PRO A 31 32.02 -37.53 15.87
CA PRO A 31 33.01 -36.49 15.64
C PRO A 31 33.81 -36.78 14.37
N GLY A 32 33.87 -35.79 13.49
CA GLY A 32 34.64 -35.81 12.25
C GLY A 32 35.96 -35.04 12.37
N VAL A 33 36.64 -34.89 11.23
CA VAL A 33 37.89 -34.13 11.14
C VAL A 33 37.59 -32.63 11.09
N LYS A 34 38.50 -31.78 11.60
CA LYS A 34 38.38 -30.34 11.44
C LYS A 34 38.31 -29.95 9.97
N ASP A 35 37.49 -28.96 9.63
CA ASP A 35 37.43 -28.45 8.26
C ASP A 35 38.70 -27.66 7.89
N ALA A 36 38.80 -27.27 6.62
CA ALA A 36 39.91 -26.45 6.13
C ALA A 36 40.06 -25.09 6.84
N MET A 37 39.04 -24.66 7.59
CA MET A 37 39.00 -23.42 8.37
C MET A 37 39.24 -23.67 9.87
N GLY A 38 39.58 -24.92 10.26
CA GLY A 38 39.86 -25.30 11.64
C GLY A 38 38.62 -25.48 12.54
N ARG A 39 37.41 -25.52 11.95
CA ARG A 39 36.14 -25.74 12.66
C ARG A 39 35.90 -27.22 12.89
N ASP A 40 35.30 -27.56 14.03
CA ASP A 40 34.96 -28.93 14.36
C ASP A 40 33.80 -29.40 13.49
N THR A 41 33.97 -30.52 12.78
CA THR A 41 32.89 -31.11 11.99
C THR A 41 32.40 -32.39 12.65
N TYR A 42 31.12 -32.67 12.51
CA TYR A 42 30.46 -33.86 13.03
C TYR A 42 29.57 -34.43 11.95
N THR A 43 29.48 -35.75 11.91
CA THR A 43 28.54 -36.49 11.08
C THR A 43 27.33 -36.86 11.95
N LEU A 44 26.16 -36.39 11.59
CA LEU A 44 24.89 -36.75 12.19
C LEU A 44 24.23 -37.82 11.32
N ARG A 45 24.13 -39.04 11.85
CA ARG A 45 23.35 -40.13 11.25
C ARG A 45 21.99 -40.16 11.92
N THR A 46 20.97 -39.77 11.18
CA THR A 46 19.59 -39.87 11.66
C THR A 46 19.10 -41.29 11.44
N SER A 47 18.69 -41.98 12.50
CA SER A 47 18.00 -43.27 12.37
C SER A 47 16.60 -43.00 11.84
N ALA A 48 16.45 -42.95 10.53
CA ALA A 48 15.14 -42.83 9.90
C ALA A 48 14.42 -44.19 10.01
N ALA A 49 13.50 -44.33 10.96
CA ALA A 49 12.48 -45.39 10.91
C ALA A 49 11.21 -44.84 10.21
N PRO A 50 10.54 -45.65 9.37
CA PRO A 50 9.62 -45.17 8.36
C PRO A 50 8.24 -44.89 8.98
N GLY A 51 7.71 -43.69 8.78
CA GLY A 51 6.35 -43.38 9.23
C GLY A 51 6.08 -41.89 9.30
N GLY A 52 5.90 -41.24 8.15
CA GLY A 52 5.51 -39.84 8.07
C GLY A 52 5.24 -39.42 6.63
N ALA A 53 3.97 -39.45 6.25
CA ALA A 53 3.44 -39.32 4.89
C ALA A 53 3.99 -38.16 4.04
N GLY A 54 4.51 -38.51 2.86
CA GLY A 54 4.76 -37.69 1.67
C GLY A 54 5.06 -38.65 0.50
N PRO A 55 4.57 -38.38 -0.73
CA PRO A 55 4.05 -39.42 -1.62
C PRO A 55 5.12 -40.37 -2.15
N SER A 56 4.72 -41.63 -2.20
CA SER A 56 5.43 -42.77 -2.77
C SER A 56 6.00 -42.50 -4.17
N SER A 57 7.31 -42.62 -4.31
CA SER A 57 7.91 -43.27 -5.48
C SER A 57 9.40 -43.56 -5.23
N GLY A 58 9.71 -44.85 -5.03
CA GLY A 58 10.99 -45.45 -5.37
C GLY A 58 12.19 -45.11 -4.47
N GLU A 59 12.46 -46.01 -3.53
CA GLU A 59 13.82 -46.43 -3.16
C GLU A 59 14.81 -45.36 -2.67
N ALA A 60 14.89 -45.19 -1.34
CA ALA A 60 16.16 -45.19 -0.58
C ALA A 60 15.87 -44.84 0.89
N GLY A 61 15.54 -45.87 1.69
CA GLY A 61 15.79 -45.83 3.14
C GLY A 61 17.28 -45.93 3.42
N GLY A 62 18.06 -44.97 2.91
CA GLY A 62 19.46 -44.82 3.20
C GLY A 62 19.62 -43.81 4.33
N ASP A 63 20.39 -44.17 5.36
CA ASP A 63 20.86 -43.25 6.40
C ASP A 63 21.18 -41.89 5.78
N VAL A 64 20.35 -40.89 6.06
CA VAL A 64 20.61 -39.54 5.57
C VAL A 64 21.70 -38.98 6.47
N GLU A 65 22.92 -38.99 5.95
CA GLU A 65 24.06 -38.39 6.63
C GLU A 65 23.96 -36.86 6.54
N TYR A 66 24.05 -36.20 7.68
CA TYR A 66 24.11 -34.75 7.77
C TYR A 66 25.47 -34.33 8.32
N LYS A 67 26.06 -33.29 7.74
CA LYS A 67 27.29 -32.68 8.23
C LYS A 67 26.95 -31.49 9.13
N LEU A 68 27.32 -31.57 10.40
CA LEU A 68 27.30 -30.47 11.35
C LEU A 68 28.67 -29.80 11.38
N THR A 69 28.72 -28.48 11.25
CA THR A 69 29.97 -27.70 11.39
C THR A 69 29.83 -26.73 12.53
N LEU A 70 30.67 -26.85 13.57
CA LEU A 70 30.68 -26.00 14.76
C LEU A 70 31.87 -25.03 14.74
N GLY A 71 31.60 -23.76 15.02
CA GLY A 71 32.61 -22.72 15.20
C GLY A 71 32.36 -21.89 16.47
N ALA A 72 33.24 -20.91 16.71
CA ALA A 72 33.07 -19.98 17.82
C ALA A 72 31.81 -19.11 17.63
N PRO A 73 31.00 -18.90 18.68
CA PRO A 73 29.80 -18.06 18.60
C PRO A 73 30.17 -16.59 18.41
N THR A 74 29.33 -15.87 17.67
CA THR A 74 29.46 -14.42 17.46
C THR A 74 29.04 -13.68 18.72
N GLY A 75 29.98 -13.46 19.64
CA GLY A 75 29.73 -12.77 20.91
C GLY A 75 29.26 -13.70 22.05
N GLY A 76 28.89 -13.09 23.18
CA GLY A 76 28.38 -13.82 24.36
C GLY A 76 26.91 -14.19 24.18
N MET A 77 26.64 -15.47 23.93
CA MET A 77 25.28 -16.02 23.84
C MET A 77 24.95 -16.86 25.08
N TYR A 78 23.72 -16.72 25.59
CA TYR A 78 23.24 -17.39 26.80
C TYR A 78 21.83 -17.96 26.57
N SER A 79 21.52 -19.12 27.17
CA SER A 79 20.20 -19.74 27.13
C SER A 79 19.47 -19.51 28.46
N PHE A 80 18.19 -19.15 28.39
CA PHE A 80 17.32 -18.97 29.53
C PHE A 80 16.08 -19.83 29.35
N ALA A 81 15.72 -20.59 30.38
CA ALA A 81 14.50 -21.37 30.41
C ALA A 81 13.51 -20.70 31.38
N PRO A 82 12.20 -20.68 31.06
CA PRO A 82 11.20 -20.34 32.07
C PRO A 82 11.32 -21.35 33.22
N GLY A 83 11.20 -20.87 34.46
CA GLY A 83 11.15 -21.74 35.62
C GLY A 83 10.07 -22.81 35.44
N GLY A 84 10.32 -24.01 35.97
CA GLY A 84 9.37 -25.12 35.89
C GLY A 84 8.00 -24.79 36.49
N PRO A 85 7.04 -25.72 36.45
CA PRO A 85 5.65 -25.47 36.86
C PRO A 85 5.48 -24.96 38.30
N ASP A 86 6.49 -25.11 39.16
CA ASP A 86 6.50 -24.64 40.56
C ASP A 86 7.19 -23.27 40.77
N ALA A 87 7.69 -22.63 39.72
CA ALA A 87 8.35 -21.33 39.81
C ALA A 87 7.34 -20.17 39.69
N PRO A 88 7.47 -19.09 40.48
CA PRO A 88 6.62 -17.92 40.35
C PRO A 88 6.68 -17.35 38.93
N ALA A 89 5.52 -16.99 38.38
CA ALA A 89 5.38 -16.47 37.03
C ALA A 89 6.33 -15.27 36.81
N GLY A 90 7.33 -15.47 35.94
CA GLY A 90 8.34 -14.46 35.61
C GLY A 90 9.78 -14.81 36.04
N GLU A 91 9.99 -15.90 36.78
CA GLU A 91 11.33 -16.37 37.09
C GLU A 91 11.97 -17.10 35.89
N MET A 92 13.04 -16.53 35.36
CA MET A 92 13.84 -17.10 34.27
C MET A 92 15.11 -17.69 34.85
N ALA A 93 15.35 -18.98 34.61
CA ALA A 93 16.57 -19.64 35.01
C ALA A 93 17.63 -19.51 33.91
N LEU A 94 18.85 -19.09 34.27
CA LEU A 94 19.99 -19.11 33.36
C LEU A 94 20.48 -20.56 33.22
N GLU A 95 20.24 -21.16 32.07
CA GLU A 95 20.60 -22.55 31.77
C GLU A 95 22.11 -22.68 31.51
N GLY A 96 22.68 -21.75 30.73
CA GLY A 96 24.09 -21.82 30.38
C GLY A 96 24.56 -20.80 29.35
N ARG A 97 25.87 -20.87 29.05
CA ARG A 97 26.53 -20.08 28.02
C ARG A 97 26.74 -20.95 26.78
N VAL A 98 26.44 -20.39 25.60
CA VAL A 98 26.71 -21.06 24.33
C VAL A 98 28.20 -20.93 24.02
N THR A 99 28.89 -22.05 23.86
CA THR A 99 30.34 -22.12 23.60
C THR A 99 30.66 -22.42 22.14
N ALA A 100 29.74 -23.06 21.42
CA ALA A 100 29.88 -23.34 20.00
C ALA A 100 28.58 -23.05 19.25
N LYS A 101 28.69 -22.53 18.03
CA LYS A 101 27.58 -22.26 17.12
C LYS A 101 27.85 -22.91 15.78
N GLY A 102 26.85 -23.54 15.20
CA GLY A 102 26.99 -24.20 13.91
C GLY A 102 25.71 -24.40 13.15
N ASP A 103 25.85 -25.01 11.98
CA ASP A 103 24.75 -25.37 11.09
C ASP A 103 24.86 -26.83 10.67
N VAL A 104 23.69 -27.45 10.51
CA VAL A 104 23.53 -28.80 9.94
C VAL A 104 23.24 -28.63 8.45
N SER A 105 24.13 -29.16 7.65
CA SER A 105 24.03 -29.23 6.20
C SER A 105 23.89 -30.69 5.77
N ALA A 106 23.20 -30.97 4.65
CA ALA A 106 23.15 -32.33 4.12
C ALA A 106 24.57 -32.76 3.70
N ALA A 107 25.03 -33.94 4.13
CA ALA A 107 26.33 -34.48 3.74
C ALA A 107 26.22 -35.04 2.31
N GLY A 108 26.27 -34.12 1.33
CA GLY A 108 26.14 -34.43 -0.09
C GLY A 108 24.74 -34.20 -0.66
N LEU A 109 24.67 -33.96 -1.96
CA LEU A 109 23.42 -33.86 -2.70
C LEU A 109 22.84 -35.26 -2.92
N SER A 110 22.40 -35.93 -1.85
CA SER A 110 21.67 -37.19 -1.96
C SER A 110 20.46 -37.02 -2.89
N ALA A 111 20.13 -38.05 -3.66
CA ALA A 111 19.04 -37.98 -4.64
C ALA A 111 17.71 -37.58 -3.97
N GLY A 112 17.44 -38.08 -2.76
CA GLY A 112 16.29 -37.70 -1.95
C GLY A 112 16.31 -36.23 -1.51
N TYR A 113 17.47 -35.66 -1.17
CA TYR A 113 17.57 -34.23 -0.84
C TYR A 113 17.34 -33.34 -2.06
N LYS A 114 17.85 -33.73 -3.24
CA LYS A 114 17.58 -33.00 -4.50
C LYS A 114 16.09 -33.00 -4.84
N GLN A 115 15.40 -34.13 -4.66
CA GLN A 115 13.95 -34.23 -4.86
C GLN A 115 13.18 -33.36 -3.86
N LEU A 116 13.58 -33.33 -2.59
CA LEU A 116 12.98 -32.46 -1.58
C LEU A 116 13.15 -30.96 -1.92
N VAL A 117 14.35 -30.56 -2.37
CA VAL A 117 14.61 -29.19 -2.83
C VAL A 117 13.77 -28.85 -4.05
N ARG A 118 13.65 -29.77 -5.01
CA ARG A 118 12.83 -29.61 -6.21
C ARG A 118 11.34 -29.49 -5.88
N SER A 119 10.80 -30.37 -5.04
CA SER A 119 9.41 -30.30 -4.58
C SER A 119 9.11 -29.00 -3.83
N ARG A 120 10.05 -28.50 -3.03
CA ARG A 120 9.94 -27.19 -2.38
C ARG A 120 9.97 -26.04 -3.37
N GLN A 121 10.85 -26.11 -4.37
CA GLN A 121 10.93 -25.11 -5.41
C GLN A 121 9.61 -25.09 -6.20
N GLU A 122 9.08 -26.25 -6.58
CA GLU A 122 7.79 -26.39 -7.24
C GLU A 122 6.66 -25.81 -6.38
N ALA A 123 6.54 -26.21 -5.10
CA ALA A 123 5.52 -25.69 -4.17
C ALA A 123 5.63 -24.17 -3.93
N ALA A 124 6.84 -23.63 -3.85
CA ALA A 124 7.08 -22.19 -3.71
C ALA A 124 6.90 -21.43 -5.03
N SER A 125 7.09 -22.10 -6.17
CA SER A 125 6.88 -21.59 -7.53
C SER A 125 5.42 -21.67 -7.98
N VAL A 126 4.51 -22.26 -7.19
CA VAL A 126 3.03 -22.08 -7.35
C VAL A 126 2.58 -20.65 -6.98
N ARG A 127 3.49 -19.66 -6.98
CA ARG A 127 3.14 -18.27 -6.80
C ARG A 127 2.71 -17.69 -8.14
N ALA A 128 1.40 -17.51 -8.28
CA ALA A 128 0.67 -16.86 -9.37
C ALA A 128 1.16 -17.30 -10.76
N GLU A 129 0.47 -18.30 -11.30
CA GLU A 129 0.46 -18.60 -12.73
C GLU A 129 0.35 -17.30 -13.52
N VAL A 130 1.47 -16.86 -14.12
CA VAL A 130 1.47 -15.83 -15.14
C VAL A 130 1.06 -16.55 -16.41
N GLU A 131 -0.25 -16.72 -16.55
CA GLU A 131 -0.85 -17.12 -17.81
C GLU A 131 -0.43 -16.06 -18.83
N ALA A 132 0.28 -16.48 -19.87
CA ALA A 132 0.65 -15.61 -20.97
C ALA A 132 -0.65 -15.23 -21.69
N VAL A 133 -1.25 -14.12 -21.27
CA VAL A 133 -2.47 -13.61 -21.88
C VAL A 133 -2.13 -13.26 -23.33
N ASP A 134 -2.87 -13.87 -24.25
CA ASP A 134 -2.72 -13.65 -25.69
C ASP A 134 -2.82 -12.15 -25.99
N VAL A 135 -1.80 -11.62 -26.67
CA VAL A 135 -1.58 -10.18 -26.87
C VAL A 135 -2.72 -9.57 -27.69
N ASP A 136 -3.37 -10.37 -28.54
CA ASP A 136 -4.54 -9.99 -29.32
C ASP A 136 -5.80 -9.80 -28.46
N HIS A 137 -5.93 -10.52 -27.34
CA HIS A 137 -7.03 -10.35 -26.39
C HIS A 137 -6.87 -9.08 -25.53
N LEU A 138 -5.63 -8.63 -25.27
CA LEU A 138 -5.35 -7.34 -24.62
C LEU A 138 -5.53 -6.13 -25.55
N ASN A 139 -5.39 -6.30 -26.86
CA ASN A 139 -5.55 -5.19 -27.80
C ASN A 139 -7.02 -4.76 -28.03
N GLN A 140 -7.99 -5.60 -27.69
CA GLN A 140 -9.41 -5.23 -27.73
C GLN A 140 -9.79 -4.11 -26.72
N PRO A 141 -9.43 -4.20 -25.43
CA PRO A 141 -9.70 -3.12 -24.48
C PRO A 141 -8.85 -1.87 -24.74
N LEU A 142 -7.66 -1.97 -25.33
CA LEU A 142 -6.85 -0.79 -25.71
C LEU A 142 -7.52 0.03 -26.83
N LYS A 143 -8.14 -0.62 -27.82
CA LYS A 143 -8.94 0.08 -28.85
C LYS A 143 -10.14 0.82 -28.22
N LYS A 144 -10.88 0.15 -27.32
CA LYS A 144 -12.02 0.76 -26.60
C LYS A 144 -11.59 1.88 -25.65
N ALA A 145 -10.46 1.74 -24.96
CA ALA A 145 -9.92 2.77 -24.08
C ALA A 145 -9.44 4.02 -24.85
N SER A 146 -8.89 3.83 -26.05
CA SER A 146 -8.51 4.93 -26.95
C SER A 146 -9.72 5.73 -27.44
N GLU A 147 -10.84 5.06 -27.73
CA GLU A 147 -12.11 5.70 -28.10
C GLU A 147 -12.70 6.50 -26.92
N ILE A 148 -12.65 5.97 -25.70
CA ILE A 148 -13.10 6.68 -24.49
C ILE A 148 -12.23 7.92 -24.22
N HIS A 149 -10.91 7.85 -24.46
CA HIS A 149 -10.02 8.99 -24.30
C HIS A 149 -10.30 10.08 -25.34
N ARG A 150 -10.56 9.69 -26.60
CA ARG A 150 -10.93 10.60 -27.69
C ARG A 150 -12.29 11.26 -27.47
N GLN A 151 -13.26 10.52 -26.93
CA GLN A 151 -14.57 11.06 -26.55
C GLN A 151 -14.45 12.09 -25.40
N LYS A 152 -13.59 11.83 -24.40
CA LYS A 152 -13.32 12.79 -23.31
C LYS A 152 -12.61 14.06 -23.80
N GLN A 153 -11.73 13.97 -24.80
CA GLN A 153 -11.13 15.16 -25.42
C GLN A 153 -12.19 15.99 -26.16
N GLY A 154 -13.05 15.37 -26.99
CA GLY A 154 -14.15 16.07 -27.67
C GLY A 154 -15.12 16.80 -26.72
N ILE A 155 -15.41 16.22 -25.54
CA ILE A 155 -16.24 16.88 -24.52
C ILE A 155 -15.52 18.08 -23.87
N ARG A 156 -14.19 18.00 -23.66
CA ARG A 156 -13.39 19.11 -23.12
C ARG A 156 -13.27 20.25 -24.13
N ASP A 157 -13.09 19.92 -25.40
CA ASP A 157 -12.97 20.89 -26.48
C ASP A 157 -14.30 21.61 -26.72
N GLY A 158 -15.44 20.89 -26.75
CA GLY A 158 -16.76 21.50 -26.84
C GLY A 158 -17.09 22.41 -25.63
N LYS A 159 -16.62 22.06 -24.43
CA LYS A 159 -16.79 22.91 -23.24
C LYS A 159 -15.94 24.18 -23.32
N ARG A 160 -14.74 24.09 -23.91
CA ARG A 160 -13.85 25.24 -24.14
C ARG A 160 -14.41 26.16 -25.21
N GLU A 161 -14.90 25.61 -26.32
CA GLU A 161 -15.51 26.40 -27.41
C GLU A 161 -16.77 27.13 -26.93
N ARG A 162 -17.62 26.48 -26.14
CA ARG A 162 -18.80 27.12 -25.53
C ARG A 162 -18.42 28.21 -24.53
N ALA A 163 -17.33 28.04 -23.79
CA ALA A 163 -16.81 29.07 -22.88
C ALA A 163 -16.21 30.26 -23.65
N GLU A 164 -15.50 30.01 -24.74
CA GLU A 164 -14.93 31.04 -25.63
C GLU A 164 -16.03 31.80 -26.37
N GLN A 165 -17.08 31.14 -26.86
CA GLN A 165 -18.27 31.81 -27.41
C GLN A 165 -18.99 32.65 -26.36
N LYS A 166 -19.17 32.16 -25.13
CA LYS A 166 -19.77 32.93 -24.04
C LYS A 166 -18.93 34.17 -23.69
N GLN A 167 -17.60 34.07 -23.72
CA GLN A 167 -16.72 35.21 -23.52
C GLN A 167 -16.74 36.20 -24.69
N LYS A 168 -16.82 35.73 -25.93
CA LYS A 168 -16.96 36.61 -27.11
C LYS A 168 -18.30 37.35 -27.10
N ALA A 169 -19.39 36.68 -26.74
CA ALA A 169 -20.70 37.31 -26.56
C ALA A 169 -20.69 38.35 -25.43
N ALA A 170 -20.04 38.04 -24.30
CA ALA A 170 -19.88 39.00 -23.19
C ALA A 170 -18.96 40.19 -23.53
N LYS A 171 -18.05 40.05 -24.49
CA LYS A 171 -17.22 41.15 -25.01
C LYS A 171 -17.92 41.99 -26.09
N ALA A 172 -18.90 41.41 -26.79
CA ALA A 172 -19.71 42.10 -27.79
C ALA A 172 -20.88 42.89 -27.20
N GLN A 173 -21.21 42.70 -25.91
CA GLN A 173 -22.18 43.55 -25.22
C GLN A 173 -21.67 44.99 -25.16
N LYS A 174 -22.45 45.90 -25.77
CA LYS A 174 -22.17 47.33 -25.84
C LYS A 174 -22.10 47.86 -24.42
N LYS A 175 -20.97 48.45 -24.04
CA LYS A 175 -20.79 49.12 -22.75
C LYS A 175 -21.73 50.33 -22.72
N LEU A 176 -22.75 50.30 -21.86
CA LEU A 176 -23.60 51.47 -21.63
C LEU A 176 -22.78 52.55 -20.93
N SER A 177 -23.12 53.82 -21.16
CA SER A 177 -22.49 54.91 -20.42
C SER A 177 -22.84 54.79 -18.93
N ARG A 178 -22.00 55.37 -18.06
CA ARG A 178 -22.20 55.30 -16.60
C ARG A 178 -23.53 55.93 -16.17
N GLU A 179 -24.00 56.93 -16.91
CA GLU A 179 -25.25 57.66 -16.66
C GLU A 179 -26.46 56.79 -17.01
N GLU A 180 -26.48 56.17 -18.20
CA GLU A 180 -27.56 55.25 -18.59
C GLU A 180 -27.64 54.01 -17.69
N LEU A 181 -26.47 53.52 -17.24
CA LEU A 181 -26.37 52.43 -16.28
C LEU A 181 -26.99 52.76 -14.93
N ARG A 182 -26.83 54.01 -14.47
CA ARG A 182 -27.41 54.49 -13.22
C ARG A 182 -28.93 54.50 -13.30
N ASP A 183 -29.49 55.05 -14.36
CA ASP A 183 -30.95 55.16 -14.53
C ASP A 183 -31.59 53.77 -14.63
N LEU A 184 -30.97 52.85 -15.37
CA LEU A 184 -31.44 51.46 -15.49
C LEU A 184 -31.36 50.69 -14.16
N VAL A 185 -30.33 50.95 -13.35
CA VAL A 185 -30.20 50.35 -12.01
C VAL A 185 -31.34 50.84 -11.12
N PHE A 186 -31.69 52.13 -11.16
CA PHE A 186 -32.85 52.65 -10.41
C PHE A 186 -34.16 51.97 -10.82
N GLU A 187 -34.44 51.84 -12.12
CA GLU A 187 -35.62 51.14 -12.63
C GLU A 187 -35.70 49.69 -12.11
N LYS A 188 -34.57 48.97 -12.07
CA LYS A 188 -34.53 47.60 -11.53
C LYS A 188 -34.75 47.55 -10.02
N PHE A 189 -34.27 48.54 -9.27
CA PHE A 189 -34.51 48.63 -7.82
C PHE A 189 -35.94 49.04 -7.45
N GLU A 190 -36.71 49.65 -8.37
CA GLU A 190 -38.15 49.86 -8.17
C GLU A 190 -38.95 48.55 -8.23
N LEU A 191 -38.50 47.58 -9.03
CA LEU A 191 -39.13 46.26 -9.16
C LEU A 191 -38.84 45.36 -7.95
N GLN A 192 -37.60 45.37 -7.47
CA GLN A 192 -37.20 44.60 -6.29
C GLN A 192 -36.23 45.39 -5.39
N PRO A 193 -36.47 45.43 -4.07
CA PRO A 193 -35.65 46.23 -3.15
C PRO A 193 -34.24 45.66 -2.92
N HIS A 194 -34.02 44.39 -3.27
CA HIS A 194 -32.76 43.68 -3.09
C HIS A 194 -32.40 42.92 -4.36
N TRP A 195 -31.13 43.02 -4.77
CA TRP A 195 -30.63 42.36 -5.96
C TRP A 195 -29.27 41.71 -5.74
N HIS A 196 -29.05 40.55 -6.34
CA HIS A 196 -27.72 39.96 -6.42
C HIS A 196 -26.95 40.54 -7.62
N LYS A 197 -25.62 40.71 -7.47
CA LYS A 197 -24.77 41.31 -8.52
C LYS A 197 -24.80 40.53 -9.83
N ALA A 198 -24.91 39.21 -9.76
CA ALA A 198 -24.97 38.35 -10.94
C ALA A 198 -26.30 38.52 -11.69
N ASP A 199 -27.39 38.72 -10.97
CA ASP A 199 -28.73 38.86 -11.54
C ASP A 199 -28.90 40.25 -12.16
N LEU A 200 -28.42 41.31 -11.49
CA LEU A 200 -28.32 42.65 -12.07
C LEU A 200 -27.48 42.66 -13.36
N ALA A 201 -26.37 41.92 -13.39
CA ALA A 201 -25.55 41.79 -14.59
C ALA A 201 -26.27 41.06 -15.74
N SER A 202 -27.12 40.09 -15.42
CA SER A 202 -27.94 39.38 -16.41
C SER A 202 -29.07 40.27 -16.95
N GLU A 203 -29.78 40.98 -16.07
CA GLU A 203 -30.93 41.84 -16.39
C GLU A 203 -30.54 43.11 -17.14
N THR A 204 -29.42 43.73 -16.78
CA THR A 204 -28.90 44.92 -17.48
C THR A 204 -28.07 44.56 -18.71
N GLY A 205 -27.71 43.27 -18.86
CA GLY A 205 -26.80 42.81 -19.91
C GLY A 205 -25.41 43.47 -19.84
N GLN A 206 -24.98 43.92 -18.65
CA GLN A 206 -23.69 44.55 -18.42
C GLN A 206 -22.78 43.66 -17.59
N ARG A 207 -21.47 43.76 -17.79
CA ARG A 207 -20.52 42.90 -17.08
C ARG A 207 -20.48 43.28 -15.59
N PRO A 208 -20.28 42.31 -14.68
CA PRO A 208 -20.18 42.57 -13.24
C PRO A 208 -19.06 43.57 -12.86
N THR A 209 -18.03 43.72 -13.70
CA THR A 209 -16.92 44.66 -13.49
C THR A 209 -17.33 46.09 -13.78
N ASP A 210 -18.18 46.32 -14.79
CA ASP A 210 -18.64 47.64 -15.19
C ASP A 210 -19.76 48.15 -14.26
N LEU A 211 -20.56 47.25 -13.67
CA LEU A 211 -21.58 47.56 -12.67
C LEU A 211 -21.01 47.87 -11.28
N ALA A 212 -19.84 47.33 -10.93
CA ALA A 212 -19.23 47.50 -9.60
C ALA A 212 -19.10 48.98 -9.15
N PRO A 213 -18.53 49.91 -9.95
CA PRO A 213 -18.38 51.30 -9.52
C PRO A 213 -19.72 52.02 -9.33
N VAL A 214 -20.73 51.70 -10.14
CA VAL A 214 -22.08 52.30 -10.04
C VAL A 214 -22.82 51.79 -8.80
N LEU A 215 -22.70 50.48 -8.53
CA LEU A 215 -23.29 49.87 -7.34
C LEU A 215 -22.61 50.33 -6.04
N ASP A 216 -21.30 50.56 -6.02
CA ASP A 216 -20.62 51.09 -4.81
C ASP A 216 -21.00 52.55 -4.51
N GLU A 217 -21.32 53.33 -5.56
CA GLU A 217 -21.79 54.70 -5.44
C GLU A 217 -23.22 54.76 -4.90
N LEU A 218 -24.15 53.99 -5.50
CA LEU A 218 -25.59 54.10 -5.26
C LEU A 218 -26.13 53.13 -4.20
N CYS A 219 -25.48 51.98 -4.00
CA CYS A 219 -25.98 50.89 -3.17
C CYS A 219 -25.05 50.59 -1.99
N GLU A 220 -25.61 49.98 -0.96
CA GLU A 220 -24.91 49.35 0.15
C GLU A 220 -25.02 47.83 0.00
N ARG A 221 -23.87 47.14 0.11
CA ARG A 221 -23.82 45.68 0.01
C ARG A 221 -24.03 45.08 1.39
N GLU A 222 -25.06 44.27 1.53
CA GLU A 222 -25.36 43.56 2.77
C GLU A 222 -24.31 42.46 3.01
N LYS A 223 -23.60 42.57 4.13
CA LYS A 223 -22.44 41.71 4.45
C LYS A 223 -22.84 40.47 5.24
N PHE A 224 -23.98 40.51 5.95
CA PHE A 224 -24.40 39.46 6.87
C PHE A 224 -25.91 39.21 6.79
N GLY A 225 -26.34 37.95 6.95
CA GLY A 225 -27.76 37.56 6.99
C GLY A 225 -28.21 36.65 5.83
N PRO A 226 -29.52 36.33 5.72
CA PRO A 226 -30.08 35.52 4.64
C PRO A 226 -29.96 36.19 3.26
N HIS A 227 -29.83 37.52 3.22
CA HIS A 227 -29.59 38.35 2.02
C HIS A 227 -28.09 38.62 1.76
N LYS A 228 -27.22 37.70 2.16
CA LYS A 228 -25.76 37.87 2.05
C LYS A 228 -25.35 38.07 0.59
N MET A 229 -24.55 39.11 0.33
CA MET A 229 -24.10 39.49 -1.02
C MET A 229 -25.17 40.13 -1.92
N GLU A 230 -26.30 40.56 -1.36
CA GLU A 230 -27.27 41.39 -2.06
C GLU A 230 -26.94 42.88 -1.90
N TYR A 231 -27.30 43.66 -2.91
CA TYR A 231 -27.17 45.11 -2.94
C TYR A 231 -28.52 45.72 -2.61
N LYS A 232 -28.53 46.74 -1.75
CA LYS A 232 -29.70 47.57 -1.43
C LYS A 232 -29.37 49.02 -1.75
N LEU A 233 -30.31 49.78 -2.30
CA LEU A 233 -30.11 51.20 -2.58
C LEU A 233 -29.87 51.99 -1.28
N LYS A 234 -28.92 52.95 -1.29
CA LYS A 234 -28.69 53.82 -0.12
C LYS A 234 -29.93 54.68 0.17
N PRO A 235 -30.26 54.94 1.45
CA PRO A 235 -31.44 55.70 1.84
C PRO A 235 -31.46 57.14 1.30
N GLN A 236 -30.29 57.71 0.99
CA GLN A 236 -30.14 59.04 0.36
C GLN A 236 -30.64 59.12 -1.09
N TYR A 237 -30.82 57.98 -1.76
CA TYR A 237 -31.38 57.89 -3.11
C TYR A 237 -32.74 57.15 -3.14
N GLY A 238 -33.12 56.52 -2.03
CA GLY A 238 -34.44 55.90 -1.85
C GLY A 238 -35.52 56.86 -1.33
N GLY A 239 -35.21 58.15 -1.21
CA GLY A 239 -36.12 59.19 -0.76
C GLY A 239 -36.28 60.28 -1.80
N GLY A 240 -37.21 60.10 -2.74
CA GLY A 240 -37.72 61.21 -3.55
C GLY A 240 -38.15 60.85 -4.97
N ALA A 241 -39.35 60.27 -5.11
CA ALA A 241 -40.36 60.70 -6.10
C ALA A 241 -41.63 59.82 -6.00
N ARG A 242 -42.36 59.92 -4.89
CA ARG A 242 -43.80 60.25 -4.83
C ARG A 242 -44.30 60.24 -3.40
#